data_AF-A0A976D205-F1
#
_entry.id   AF-A0A976D205-F1
#
_cell.length_a   1.000
_cell.length_b   1.000
_cell.length_c   1.000
_cell.angle_alpha   90.00
_cell.angle_beta   90.00
_cell.angle_gamma   90.00
#
_symmetry.space_group_name_H-M   'P 1'
#
loop_
_entity.id
_entity.type
_entity.pdbx_description
1 polymer ?
#
loop_
_entity_poly.entity_id
_entity_poly.type
_entity_poly.pdbx_seq_one_letter_code
_entity_poly.pdbx_strand_id
1 'polypeptide(L)'
;MKKIFGMLAILAVCSFNSLMAQPPGGGQMDPAQMLEMMKQRVKPAMIEKTKLTDAQADKVLEIQLWSQGEMRGMREMSEDERAAKMKTVNEEKAKKMKAIPLTDEQIKAVNDFYEEMRRNRAPRN
;
A
#
# COMPACT_ATOMS: atom_id res chain seq x y z
N MET A 1 -21.80 63.25 -13.25
CA MET A 1 -20.82 63.13 -12.12
C MET A 1 -21.32 62.02 -11.22
N LYS A 2 -20.57 61.05 -10.71
CA LYS A 2 -19.16 60.64 -10.74
C LYS A 2 -19.22 59.16 -10.26
N LYS A 3 -18.54 58.26 -10.98
CA LYS A 3 -17.80 57.07 -10.49
C LYS A 3 -18.58 56.11 -9.57
N ILE A 4 -18.76 54.83 -9.92
CA ILE A 4 -17.78 53.77 -9.63
C ILE A 4 -17.95 52.64 -10.65
N PHE A 5 -16.90 52.43 -11.46
CA PHE A 5 -16.60 51.14 -12.07
C PHE A 5 -15.85 50.30 -11.02
N GLY A 6 -16.21 49.03 -10.88
CA GLY A 6 -15.60 48.11 -9.93
C GLY A 6 -15.88 46.64 -10.25
N MET A 7 -15.41 46.20 -11.42
CA MET A 7 -14.68 44.96 -11.64
C MET A 7 -14.91 43.81 -10.63
N LEU A 8 -15.66 42.76 -11.01
CA LEU A 8 -15.21 41.37 -10.80
C LEU A 8 -16.03 40.39 -11.67
N ALA A 9 -15.55 40.19 -12.89
CA ALA A 9 -15.88 39.02 -13.68
C ALA A 9 -14.95 37.88 -13.26
N ILE A 10 -15.45 36.94 -12.46
CA ILE A 10 -14.97 35.54 -12.35
C ILE A 10 -16.25 34.71 -12.10
N LEU A 11 -17.11 34.52 -13.09
CA LEU A 11 -16.99 33.47 -14.11
C LEU A 11 -16.55 32.13 -13.51
N ALA A 12 -17.50 31.53 -12.78
CA ALA A 12 -17.89 30.14 -12.89
C ALA A 12 -16.89 29.20 -13.57
N VAL A 13 -16.11 28.47 -12.77
CA VAL A 13 -15.63 27.12 -13.11
C VAL A 13 -15.48 26.31 -11.81
N CYS A 14 -16.26 25.22 -11.72
CA CYS A 14 -16.00 24.03 -10.90
C CYS A 14 -16.15 24.08 -9.37
N SER A 15 -17.33 24.45 -8.87
CA SER A 15 -17.88 23.78 -7.67
C SER A 15 -18.65 22.51 -8.07
N PHE A 16 -18.01 21.66 -8.89
CA PHE A 16 -18.44 20.28 -9.02
C PHE A 16 -18.10 19.58 -7.71
N ASN A 17 -19.15 19.36 -6.94
CA ASN A 17 -19.23 18.45 -5.81
C ASN A 17 -18.71 17.07 -6.22
N SER A 18 -17.40 16.86 -6.17
CA SER A 18 -16.86 15.58 -5.74
C SER A 18 -16.59 15.73 -4.26
N LEU A 19 -17.68 15.73 -3.50
CA LEU A 19 -17.64 15.21 -2.14
C LEU A 19 -17.14 13.78 -2.30
N MET A 20 -15.82 13.61 -2.35
CA MET A 20 -15.17 12.34 -2.09
C MET A 20 -15.58 12.05 -0.65
N ALA A 21 -16.71 11.34 -0.51
CA ALA A 21 -17.09 10.75 0.74
C ALA A 21 -15.88 9.92 1.16
N GLN A 22 -15.04 10.48 2.03
CA GLN A 22 -14.09 9.70 2.80
C GLN A 22 -14.94 8.59 3.40
N PRO A 23 -14.65 7.30 3.12
CA PRO A 23 -15.45 6.22 3.64
C PRO A 23 -15.65 6.44 5.15
N PRO A 24 -16.90 6.45 5.63
CA PRO A 24 -17.16 6.66 7.04
C PRO A 24 -16.50 5.50 7.78
N GLY A 25 -15.55 5.83 8.65
CA GLY A 25 -14.97 4.87 9.59
C GLY A 25 -13.51 4.60 9.33
N GLY A 26 -12.68 5.19 10.20
CA GLY A 26 -11.43 4.57 10.66
C GLY A 26 -11.68 3.28 11.44
N GLY A 27 -12.56 2.41 10.94
CA GLY A 27 -12.65 1.03 11.38
C GLY A 27 -11.46 0.27 10.82
N GLN A 28 -10.89 -0.63 11.61
CA GLN A 28 -9.95 -1.62 11.10
C GLN A 28 -10.64 -2.38 9.97
N MET A 29 -10.33 -2.06 8.72
CA MET A 29 -10.77 -2.82 7.57
C MET A 29 -10.34 -4.27 7.80
N ASP A 30 -11.30 -5.19 7.69
CA ASP A 30 -11.08 -6.61 7.92
C ASP A 30 -9.92 -7.12 7.03
N PRO A 31 -9.02 -7.99 7.52
CA PRO A 31 -7.89 -8.48 6.74
C PRO A 31 -8.30 -9.12 5.40
N ALA A 32 -9.45 -9.79 5.30
CA ALA A 32 -9.90 -10.36 4.04
C ALA A 32 -10.30 -9.26 3.05
N GLN A 33 -10.98 -8.20 3.51
CA GLN A 33 -11.31 -7.05 2.67
C GLN A 33 -10.07 -6.29 2.20
N MET A 34 -9.07 -6.16 3.09
CA MET A 34 -7.77 -5.57 2.74
C MET A 34 -7.06 -6.40 1.67
N LEU A 35 -7.07 -7.73 1.79
CA LEU A 35 -6.48 -8.63 0.80
C LEU A 35 -7.15 -8.50 -0.56
N GLU A 36 -8.48 -8.49 -0.60
CA GLU A 36 -9.23 -8.31 -1.85
C GLU A 36 -8.94 -6.95 -2.52
N MET A 37 -8.84 -5.88 -1.72
CA MET A 37 -8.41 -4.58 -2.24
C MET A 37 -6.98 -4.62 -2.78
N MET A 38 -6.05 -5.30 -2.10
CA MET A 38 -4.68 -5.49 -2.60
C MET A 38 -4.66 -6.32 -3.88
N LYS A 39 -5.48 -7.36 -3.97
CA LYS A 39 -5.64 -8.15 -5.19
C LYS A 39 -6.14 -7.29 -6.36
N GLN A 40 -7.07 -6.38 -6.13
CA GLN A 40 -7.56 -5.50 -7.20
C GLN A 40 -6.55 -4.43 -7.61
N ARG A 41 -5.80 -3.85 -6.65
CA ARG A 41 -4.97 -2.66 -6.90
C ARG A 41 -3.50 -2.95 -7.14
N VAL A 42 -2.96 -3.99 -6.50
CA VAL A 42 -1.52 -4.30 -6.47
C VAL A 42 -1.21 -5.50 -7.35
N LYS A 43 -2.05 -6.54 -7.34
CA LYS A 43 -1.81 -7.78 -8.11
C LYS A 43 -1.57 -7.55 -9.60
N PRO A 44 -2.34 -6.71 -10.33
CA PRO A 44 -2.14 -6.54 -11.77
C PRO A 44 -0.74 -5.99 -12.08
N ALA A 45 -0.36 -4.92 -11.39
CA ALA A 45 0.97 -4.30 -11.53
C ALA A 45 2.10 -5.24 -11.07
N MET A 46 1.85 -6.05 -10.03
CA MET A 46 2.80 -7.05 -9.58
C MET A 46 3.02 -8.11 -10.66
N ILE A 47 1.97 -8.75 -11.16
CA ILE A 47 2.05 -9.75 -12.24
C ILE A 47 2.77 -9.18 -13.46
N GLU A 48 2.41 -7.96 -13.87
CA GLU A 48 3.01 -7.30 -15.03
C GLU A 48 4.53 -7.12 -14.90
N LYS A 49 4.98 -6.60 -13.74
CA LYS A 49 6.39 -6.28 -13.47
C LYS A 49 7.24 -7.49 -13.07
N THR A 50 6.63 -8.48 -12.41
CA THR A 50 7.34 -9.62 -11.81
C THR A 50 7.17 -10.93 -12.57
N LYS A 51 6.25 -10.97 -13.56
CA LYS A 51 5.92 -12.16 -14.35
C LYS A 51 5.49 -13.35 -13.49
N LEU A 52 4.92 -13.07 -12.32
CA LEU A 52 4.31 -14.08 -11.48
C LEU A 52 3.00 -14.57 -12.09
N THR A 53 2.68 -15.84 -11.89
CA THR A 53 1.33 -16.35 -12.10
C THR A 53 0.37 -15.75 -11.06
N ASP A 54 -0.93 -15.76 -11.35
CA ASP A 54 -1.97 -15.32 -10.41
C ASP A 54 -1.82 -15.98 -9.03
N ALA A 55 -1.62 -17.29 -8.99
CA ALA A 55 -1.50 -18.05 -7.74
C ALA A 55 -0.23 -17.69 -6.95
N GLN A 56 0.88 -17.38 -7.62
CA GLN A 56 2.09 -16.92 -6.96
C GLN A 56 1.91 -15.49 -6.42
N ALA A 57 1.32 -14.59 -7.22
CA ALA A 57 1.07 -13.22 -6.81
C ALA A 57 0.11 -13.15 -5.61
N ASP A 58 -0.93 -13.99 -5.57
CA ASP A 58 -1.84 -14.09 -4.43
C ASP A 58 -1.10 -14.46 -3.14
N LYS A 59 -0.22 -15.47 -3.18
CA LYS A 59 0.60 -15.86 -2.03
C LYS A 59 1.57 -14.76 -1.59
N VAL A 60 2.20 -14.07 -2.54
CA VAL A 60 3.10 -12.95 -2.25
C VAL A 60 2.35 -11.82 -1.54
N LEU A 61 1.13 -11.49 -1.98
CA LEU A 61 0.29 -10.46 -1.37
C LEU A 61 -0.22 -10.87 0.01
N GLU A 62 -0.62 -12.13 0.19
CA GLU A 62 -1.06 -12.68 1.47
C GLU A 62 0.04 -12.58 2.52
N ILE A 63 1.27 -12.99 2.18
CA ILE A 63 2.44 -12.87 3.07
C ILE A 63 2.72 -11.41 3.42
N GLN A 64 2.59 -10.50 2.44
CA GLN A 64 2.82 -9.08 2.67
C GLN A 64 1.78 -8.48 3.62
N LEU A 65 0.51 -8.84 3.47
CA LEU A 65 -0.55 -8.38 4.37
C LEU A 65 -0.39 -8.96 5.77
N TRP A 66 -0.09 -10.26 5.88
CA TRP A 66 0.22 -10.91 7.15
C TRP A 66 1.36 -10.19 7.88
N SER A 67 2.48 -9.95 7.19
CA SER A 67 3.62 -9.23 7.77
C SER A 67 3.25 -7.81 8.22
N GLN A 68 2.43 -7.09 7.45
CA GLN A 68 1.92 -5.78 7.88
C GLN A 68 1.00 -5.87 9.12
N GLY A 69 0.21 -6.93 9.21
CA GLY A 69 -0.62 -7.22 10.38
C GLY A 69 0.20 -7.47 11.64
N GLU A 70 1.23 -8.32 11.55
CA GLU A 70 2.13 -8.62 12.67
C GLU A 70 2.88 -7.38 13.18
N MET A 71 3.25 -6.50 12.24
CA MET A 71 3.96 -5.26 12.52
C MET A 71 3.02 -4.15 13.02
N ARG A 72 1.70 -4.39 13.03
CA ARG A 72 0.72 -3.45 13.57
C ARG A 72 0.82 -3.42 15.09
N GLY A 73 0.59 -2.24 15.68
CA GLY A 73 0.65 -2.06 17.14
C GLY A 73 2.07 -2.02 17.72
N MET A 74 3.11 -2.23 16.92
CA MET A 74 4.50 -2.12 17.38
C MET A 74 4.88 -0.76 17.96
N ARG A 75 4.12 0.31 17.66
CA ARG A 75 4.36 1.65 18.19
C ARG A 75 4.26 1.73 19.71
N GLU A 76 3.40 0.90 20.31
CA GLU A 76 3.18 0.86 21.76
C GLU A 76 4.18 -0.07 22.49
N MET A 77 4.96 -0.86 21.73
CA MET A 77 5.98 -1.77 22.29
C MET A 77 7.27 -1.01 22.63
N SER A 78 8.03 -1.53 23.60
CA SER A 78 9.39 -1.05 23.89
C SER A 78 10.32 -1.29 22.69
N GLU A 79 11.48 -0.62 22.69
CA GLU A 79 12.45 -0.73 21.58
C GLU A 79 12.97 -2.16 21.41
N ASP A 80 13.30 -2.84 22.51
CA ASP A 80 13.78 -4.22 22.52
C ASP A 80 12.71 -5.20 22.02
N GLU A 81 11.47 -5.06 22.48
CA GLU A 81 10.35 -5.89 22.04
C GLU A 81 10.02 -5.66 20.55
N ARG A 82 10.10 -4.40 20.10
CA ARG A 82 9.90 -4.05 18.70
C ARG A 82 10.98 -4.65 17.81
N ALA A 83 12.25 -4.58 18.22
CA ALA A 83 13.37 -5.18 17.50
C ALA A 83 13.25 -6.71 17.43
N ALA A 84 12.91 -7.36 18.54
CA ALA A 84 12.69 -8.80 18.61
C ALA A 84 11.53 -9.23 17.69
N LYS A 85 10.36 -8.56 17.79
CA LYS A 85 9.20 -8.87 16.95
C LYS A 85 9.50 -8.65 15.47
N MET A 86 10.14 -7.54 15.11
CA MET A 86 10.51 -7.26 13.73
C MET A 86 11.43 -8.36 13.17
N LYS A 87 12.41 -8.82 13.95
CA LYS A 87 13.30 -9.91 13.53
C LYS A 87 12.50 -11.19 13.29
N THR A 88 11.66 -11.60 14.24
CA THR A 88 10.81 -12.80 14.10
C THR A 88 9.92 -12.73 12.86
N VAL A 89 9.22 -11.62 12.66
CA VAL A 89 8.33 -11.43 11.51
C VAL A 89 9.10 -11.46 10.19
N ASN A 90 10.28 -10.84 10.13
CA ASN A 90 11.11 -10.86 8.93
C ASN A 90 11.64 -12.27 8.60
N GLU A 91 12.07 -13.03 9.60
CA GLU A 91 12.50 -14.42 9.41
C GLU A 91 11.37 -15.31 8.92
N GLU A 92 10.18 -15.18 9.51
CA GLU A 92 9.00 -15.93 9.09
C GLU A 92 8.51 -15.50 7.70
N LYS A 93 8.52 -14.20 7.39
CA LYS A 93 8.23 -13.69 6.05
C LYS A 93 9.18 -14.30 5.02
N ALA A 94 10.48 -14.34 5.31
CA ALA A 94 11.48 -14.94 4.43
C ALA A 94 11.23 -16.45 4.23
N LYS A 95 10.87 -17.18 5.29
CA LYS A 95 10.49 -18.61 5.20
C LYS A 95 9.25 -18.81 4.32
N LYS A 96 8.19 -18.03 4.55
CA LYS A 96 6.94 -18.11 3.75
C LYS A 96 7.19 -17.75 2.28
N MET A 97 8.02 -16.75 2.01
CA MET A 97 8.35 -16.34 0.63
C MET A 97 9.14 -17.42 -0.12
N LYS A 98 10.10 -18.07 0.56
CA LYS A 98 10.87 -19.20 -0.01
C LYS A 98 10.03 -20.44 -0.31
N ALA A 99 8.88 -20.60 0.36
CA ALA A 99 7.95 -21.69 0.09
C ALA A 99 7.14 -21.46 -1.21
N ILE A 100 7.15 -20.25 -1.76
CA ILE A 100 6.61 -19.98 -3.08
C ILE A 100 7.66 -20.41 -4.11
N PRO A 101 7.31 -21.28 -5.07
CA PRO A 101 8.25 -21.71 -6.11
C PRO A 101 8.47 -20.57 -7.12
N LEU A 102 9.34 -19.63 -6.75
CA LEU A 102 9.74 -18.49 -7.57
C LEU A 102 11.14 -18.73 -8.14
N THR A 103 11.38 -18.26 -9.37
CA THR A 103 12.73 -18.20 -9.92
C THR A 103 13.53 -17.06 -9.27
N ASP A 104 14.85 -17.10 -9.35
CA ASP A 104 15.71 -16.02 -8.82
C ASP A 104 15.38 -14.65 -9.45
N GLU A 105 15.06 -14.65 -10.75
CA GLU A 105 14.62 -13.46 -11.47
C GLU A 105 13.29 -12.92 -10.93
N GLN A 106 12.32 -13.79 -10.65
CA GLN A 106 11.05 -13.42 -10.05
C GLN A 106 11.24 -12.90 -8.62
N ILE A 107 12.12 -13.52 -7.82
CA ILE A 107 12.45 -13.05 -6.46
C ILE A 107 13.02 -11.63 -6.51
N LYS A 108 13.98 -11.39 -7.41
CA LYS A 108 14.55 -10.05 -7.61
C LYS A 108 13.47 -9.05 -8.03
N ALA A 109 12.63 -9.40 -9.00
CA ALA A 109 11.57 -8.53 -9.48
C ALA A 109 10.54 -8.19 -8.38
N VAL A 110 10.18 -9.16 -7.53
CA VAL A 110 9.30 -8.92 -6.37
C VAL A 110 9.94 -7.95 -5.37
N ASN A 111 11.24 -8.10 -5.08
CA ASN A 111 11.95 -7.18 -4.21
C ASN A 111 12.00 -5.76 -4.80
N ASP A 112 12.35 -5.64 -6.08
CA ASP A 112 12.40 -4.36 -6.80
C ASP A 112 11.02 -3.69 -6.82
N PHE A 113 9.95 -4.45 -7.04
CA PHE A 113 8.56 -3.97 -7.01
C PHE A 113 8.20 -3.33 -5.65
N TYR A 114 8.52 -4.02 -4.54
CA TYR A 114 8.23 -3.50 -3.22
C TYR A 114 9.11 -2.31 -2.82
N GLU A 115 10.38 -2.30 -3.24
CA GLU A 115 11.27 -1.16 -3.06
C GLU A 115 10.79 0.08 -3.84
N GLU A 116 10.35 -0.10 -5.08
CA GLU A 116 9.74 0.98 -5.87
C GLU A 116 8.48 1.51 -5.19
N MET A 117 7.60 0.63 -4.71
CA MET A 117 6.43 1.04 -3.92
C MET A 117 6.82 1.82 -2.66
N ARG A 118 7.89 1.42 -1.98
CA ARG A 118 8.37 2.12 -0.78
C ARG A 118 8.91 3.51 -1.13
N ARG A 119 9.71 3.63 -2.19
CA ARG A 119 10.25 4.92 -2.66
C ARG A 119 9.13 5.87 -3.09
N ASN A 120 8.11 5.35 -3.78
CA ASN A 120 6.97 6.15 -4.22
C ASN A 120 6.06 6.61 -3.05
N ARG A 121 6.14 5.95 -1.89
CA ARG A 121 5.43 6.35 -0.66
C ARG A 121 6.24 7.26 0.26
N ALA A 122 7.55 7.38 0.06
CA ALA A 122 8.35 8.32 0.82
C ALA A 122 7.97 9.75 0.39
N PRO A 123 7.78 10.69 1.33
CA PRO A 123 7.57 12.09 0.97
C PRO A 123 8.77 12.56 0.15
N ARG A 124 8.50 13.12 -1.03
CA ARG A 124 9.51 13.82 -1.83
C ARG A 124 9.78 15.14 -1.11
N ASN A 125 10.82 15.17 -0.27
CA ASN A 125 11.35 16.39 0.32
C ASN A 125 12.08 17.23 -0.73
#